data_AF-A0A218QK24-F1
#
_entry.id   AF-A0A218QK24-F1
#
_cell.length_a   1.000
_cell.length_b   1.000
_cell.length_c   1.000
_cell.angle_alpha   90.00
_cell.angle_beta   90.00
_cell.angle_gamma   90.00
#
_symmetry.space_group_name_H-M   'P 1'
#
loop_
_entity.id
_entity.type
_entity.pdbx_description
1 polymer ?
#
loop_
_entity_poly.entity_id
_entity_poly.type
_entity_poly.pdbx_seq_one_letter_code
_entity_poly.pdbx_strand_id
1 'polypeptide(L)'
;MNSFLPSDRAVSVLTTSLERTDNLCVPSMKLAVICRWQHVFQVIFEAFSVKPASMLQFHKYWFNIIDVLRFFPCKTRVKWTQNSEPTQWEDSLFIPVHNYLETGKLGPVPMREVEWVEVDPIEIHHIGRLVADRQVDHLEDLVHTLSQRGIAFQQVEQYLRFDPHVSQHTSCTEQTGDRSY
;
A
#
# COMPACT_ATOMS: atom_id res chain seq x y z
N MET A 1 -51.10 2.94 -15.70
CA MET A 1 -51.85 2.13 -16.67
C MET A 1 -51.78 2.83 -18.01
N ASN A 2 -50.97 2.34 -18.93
CA ASN A 2 -51.11 2.55 -20.38
C ASN A 2 -50.21 1.53 -21.07
N SER A 3 -50.89 0.53 -21.62
CA SER A 3 -50.43 -0.49 -22.57
C SER A 3 -50.01 0.13 -23.89
N PHE A 4 -49.05 -0.46 -24.60
CA PHE A 4 -49.12 -0.79 -26.04
C PHE A 4 -47.78 -1.42 -26.50
N LEU A 5 -47.80 -2.75 -26.70
CA LEU A 5 -46.96 -3.48 -27.67
C LEU A 5 -47.64 -3.35 -29.06
N PRO A 6 -46.93 -3.45 -30.20
CA PRO A 6 -46.48 -4.72 -30.80
C PRO A 6 -45.12 -4.54 -31.55
N SER A 7 -44.48 -5.48 -32.25
CA SER A 7 -44.95 -6.56 -33.12
C SER A 7 -43.76 -7.45 -33.48
N ASP A 8 -43.99 -8.75 -33.43
CA ASP A 8 -43.21 -9.77 -34.14
C ASP A 8 -43.07 -9.47 -35.63
N ARG A 9 -41.93 -9.82 -36.21
CA ARG A 9 -41.82 -10.29 -37.59
C ARG A 9 -40.71 -11.33 -37.71
N ALA A 10 -41.14 -12.59 -37.75
CA ALA A 10 -40.40 -13.69 -38.35
C ALA A 10 -40.42 -13.54 -39.88
N VAL A 11 -39.28 -13.81 -40.53
CA VAL A 11 -39.24 -14.18 -41.95
C VAL A 11 -38.27 -15.35 -42.11
N SER A 12 -38.82 -16.43 -42.64
CA SER A 12 -38.17 -17.70 -42.93
C SER A 12 -37.54 -17.72 -44.33
N VAL A 13 -36.33 -18.27 -44.38
CA VAL A 13 -35.77 -19.23 -45.37
C VAL A 13 -36.01 -18.97 -46.86
N LEU A 14 -34.91 -18.78 -47.60
CA LEU A 14 -34.72 -19.40 -48.92
C LEU A 14 -33.31 -19.96 -49.05
N THR A 15 -33.27 -21.26 -49.28
CA THR A 15 -32.15 -22.08 -49.70
C THR A 15 -31.83 -21.82 -51.18
N THR A 16 -30.55 -21.61 -51.50
CA THR A 16 -30.00 -21.89 -52.84
C THR A 16 -28.62 -22.52 -52.69
N SER A 17 -28.56 -23.80 -53.06
CA SER A 17 -27.34 -24.55 -53.37
C SER A 17 -26.85 -24.11 -54.75
N LEU A 18 -25.55 -23.79 -54.89
CA LEU A 18 -24.86 -23.89 -56.17
C LEU A 18 -23.33 -23.98 -55.99
N GLU A 19 -22.81 -25.15 -56.32
CA GLU A 19 -21.60 -25.42 -57.10
C GLU A 19 -20.23 -24.87 -56.65
N ARG A 20 -19.47 -25.77 -56.00
CA ARG A 20 -18.22 -26.38 -56.50
C ARG A 20 -17.42 -25.57 -57.55
N THR A 21 -16.28 -25.00 -57.14
CA THR A 21 -15.04 -24.95 -57.94
C THR A 21 -13.82 -25.08 -57.04
N ASP A 22 -13.15 -26.22 -57.20
CA ASP A 22 -11.71 -26.49 -57.24
C ASP A 22 -10.69 -25.53 -56.58
N ASN A 23 -9.93 -26.13 -55.66
CA ASN A 23 -8.46 -26.14 -55.63
C ASN A 23 -7.72 -24.85 -55.96
N LEU A 24 -7.46 -24.03 -54.93
CA LEU A 24 -6.20 -23.31 -54.85
C LEU A 24 -5.60 -23.45 -53.45
N CYS A 25 -4.53 -24.23 -53.40
CA CYS A 25 -3.61 -24.37 -52.27
C CYS A 25 -2.96 -23.01 -52.03
N VAL A 26 -3.38 -22.29 -50.98
CA VAL A 26 -2.74 -21.06 -50.55
C VAL A 26 -1.79 -21.41 -49.40
N PRO A 27 -0.47 -21.15 -49.52
CA PRO A 27 0.46 -21.48 -48.46
C PRO A 27 0.20 -20.58 -47.24
N SER A 28 -0.07 -21.25 -46.13
CA SER A 28 -0.12 -20.72 -44.78
C SER A 28 1.20 -20.02 -44.44
N MET A 29 1.21 -18.68 -44.49
CA MET A 29 2.30 -17.84 -43.99
C MET A 29 1.75 -16.51 -43.45
N LYS A 30 0.82 -16.55 -42.49
CA LYS A 30 0.43 -15.36 -41.70
C LYS A 30 0.16 -15.68 -40.22
N LEU A 31 0.96 -16.57 -39.62
CA LEU A 31 0.85 -16.91 -38.19
C LEU A 31 2.22 -17.04 -37.49
N ALA A 32 3.27 -16.38 -38.00
CA ALA A 32 4.61 -16.45 -37.39
C ALA A 32 5.04 -15.16 -36.66
N VAL A 33 4.21 -14.12 -36.61
CA VAL A 33 4.57 -12.83 -35.97
C VAL A 33 3.88 -12.59 -34.63
N ILE A 34 2.81 -13.34 -34.31
CA ILE A 34 2.08 -13.17 -33.03
C ILE A 34 2.73 -13.96 -31.88
N CYS A 35 3.51 -15.01 -32.16
CA CYS A 35 4.12 -15.85 -31.10
C CYS A 35 5.34 -15.24 -30.41
N ARG A 36 5.91 -14.11 -30.89
CA ARG A 36 7.11 -13.51 -30.27
C ARG A 36 6.81 -12.49 -29.16
N TRP A 37 5.53 -12.19 -28.92
CA TRP A 37 5.10 -11.26 -27.86
C TRP A 37 4.47 -11.95 -26.63
N GLN A 38 4.21 -13.26 -26.68
CA GLN A 38 3.70 -14.00 -25.51
C GLN A 38 4.78 -14.32 -24.47
N HIS A 39 6.04 -14.52 -24.87
CA HIS A 39 7.12 -14.81 -23.92
C HIS A 39 7.62 -13.57 -23.16
N VAL A 40 7.46 -12.37 -23.71
CA VAL A 40 7.85 -11.13 -23.01
C VAL A 40 6.81 -10.73 -21.96
N PHE A 41 5.53 -11.02 -22.21
CA PHE A 41 4.47 -10.75 -21.23
C PHE A 41 4.46 -11.72 -20.04
N GLN A 42 4.91 -12.97 -20.21
CA GLN A 42 4.93 -13.94 -19.11
C GLN A 42 6.02 -13.60 -18.05
N VAL A 43 7.18 -13.11 -18.48
CA VAL A 43 8.28 -12.77 -17.56
C VAL A 43 8.02 -11.50 -16.76
N ILE A 44 7.23 -10.56 -17.30
CA ILE A 44 6.89 -9.31 -16.59
C ILE A 44 5.74 -9.53 -15.59
N PHE A 45 4.82 -10.47 -15.85
CA PHE A 45 3.67 -10.70 -14.97
C PHE A 45 4.00 -11.58 -13.74
N GLU A 46 4.99 -12.46 -13.83
CA GLU A 46 5.44 -13.25 -12.67
C GLU A 46 6.28 -12.43 -11.67
N ALA A 47 6.91 -11.34 -12.09
CA ALA A 47 7.65 -10.45 -11.19
C ALA A 47 6.75 -9.57 -10.30
N PHE A 48 5.46 -9.45 -10.61
CA PHE A 48 4.51 -8.58 -9.88
C PHE A 48 3.31 -9.33 -9.26
N SER A 49 3.37 -10.67 -9.19
CA SER A 49 2.32 -11.48 -8.56
C SER A 49 2.49 -11.51 -7.04
N VAL A 50 2.33 -10.36 -6.40
CA VAL A 50 2.17 -10.31 -4.93
C VAL A 50 0.82 -10.95 -4.62
N LYS A 51 0.85 -12.07 -3.86
CA LYS A 51 -0.36 -12.80 -3.48
C LYS A 51 -1.38 -11.85 -2.82
N PRO A 52 -2.67 -11.89 -3.18
CA PRO A 52 -3.68 -10.95 -2.66
C PRO A 52 -3.81 -10.98 -1.13
N ALA A 53 -3.49 -12.12 -0.49
CA ALA A 53 -3.50 -12.25 0.96
C ALA A 53 -2.44 -11.41 1.68
N SER A 54 -1.24 -11.24 1.10
CA SER A 54 -0.20 -10.40 1.71
C SER A 54 -0.50 -8.90 1.52
N MET A 55 -1.17 -8.53 0.43
CA MET A 55 -1.60 -7.14 0.20
C MET A 55 -2.60 -6.66 1.26
N LEU A 56 -3.60 -7.48 1.61
CA LEU A 56 -4.60 -7.12 2.63
C LEU A 56 -3.99 -7.01 4.03
N GLN A 57 -3.01 -7.84 4.37
CA GLN A 57 -2.30 -7.75 5.65
C GLN A 57 -1.47 -6.45 5.75
N PHE A 58 -0.79 -6.10 4.66
CA PHE A 58 0.00 -4.88 4.58
C PHE A 58 -0.86 -3.61 4.73
N HIS A 59 -2.03 -3.60 4.09
CA HIS A 59 -3.00 -2.52 4.24
C HIS A 59 -3.47 -2.36 5.69
N LYS A 60 -3.89 -3.46 6.33
CA LYS A 60 -4.38 -3.44 7.71
C LYS A 60 -3.31 -2.97 8.70
N TYR A 61 -2.04 -3.31 8.46
CA TYR A 61 -0.92 -2.86 9.27
C TYR A 61 -0.82 -1.33 9.35
N TRP A 62 -0.78 -0.66 8.19
CA TRP A 62 -0.68 0.80 8.14
C TRP A 62 -1.92 1.50 8.71
N PHE A 63 -3.12 0.96 8.44
CA PHE A 63 -4.35 1.48 9.04
C PHE A 63 -4.32 1.46 10.56
N ASN A 64 -3.86 0.36 11.16
CA ASN A 64 -3.78 0.24 12.62
C ASN A 64 -2.80 1.24 13.23
N ILE A 65 -1.65 1.46 12.59
CA ILE A 65 -0.66 2.44 13.04
C ILE A 65 -1.25 3.85 12.97
N ILE A 66 -1.81 4.23 11.82
CA ILE A 66 -2.34 5.57 11.60
C ILE A 66 -3.54 5.86 12.51
N ASP A 67 -4.36 4.85 12.82
CA ASP A 67 -5.43 4.97 13.81
C ASP A 67 -4.92 5.25 15.23
N VAL A 68 -3.72 4.80 15.59
CA VAL A 68 -3.07 5.18 16.86
C VAL A 68 -2.48 6.58 16.75
N LEU A 69 -1.69 6.84 15.70
CA LEU A 69 -0.96 8.09 15.53
C LEU A 69 -1.86 9.31 15.41
N ARG A 70 -3.12 9.17 14.95
CA ARG A 70 -4.06 10.32 14.91
C ARG A 70 -4.34 10.97 16.27
N PHE A 71 -4.07 10.27 17.37
CA PHE A 71 -4.26 10.78 18.73
C PHE A 71 -3.02 11.45 19.30
N PHE A 72 -1.87 11.31 18.63
CA PHE A 72 -0.59 11.86 19.06
C PHE A 72 -0.06 12.80 17.97
N PRO A 73 0.03 14.11 18.22
CA PRO A 73 0.53 15.11 17.26
C PRO A 73 2.07 15.05 17.15
N CYS A 74 2.56 13.86 16.85
CA CYS A 74 3.96 13.51 16.70
C CYS A 74 4.41 13.74 15.26
N LYS A 75 5.68 14.08 15.08
CA LYS A 75 6.27 14.16 13.74
C LYS A 75 6.55 12.78 13.20
N THR A 76 6.44 12.63 11.90
CA THR A 76 6.67 11.38 11.20
C THR A 76 7.60 11.59 10.01
N ARG A 77 8.35 10.56 9.65
CA ARG A 77 9.07 10.51 8.37
C ARG A 77 9.00 9.12 7.78
N VAL A 78 9.14 9.05 6.46
CA VAL A 78 8.92 7.82 5.71
C VAL A 78 10.18 7.47 4.93
N LYS A 79 10.56 6.20 4.95
CA LYS A 79 11.56 5.64 4.06
C LYS A 79 10.91 4.92 2.89
N TRP A 80 11.46 5.17 1.72
CA TRP A 80 10.95 4.73 0.44
C TRP A 80 11.92 3.74 -0.18
N THR A 81 11.39 2.78 -0.94
CA THR A 81 12.22 1.73 -1.55
C THR A 81 13.27 2.26 -2.52
N GLN A 82 12.96 3.35 -3.22
CA GLN A 82 13.87 3.91 -4.25
C GLN A 82 14.79 5.01 -3.72
N ASN A 83 14.56 5.52 -2.51
CA ASN A 83 15.35 6.60 -1.95
C ASN A 83 16.39 6.04 -0.97
N SER A 84 17.63 6.53 -1.02
CA SER A 84 18.67 6.11 -0.07
C SER A 84 18.39 6.60 1.36
N GLU A 85 17.78 7.78 1.49
CA GLU A 85 17.50 8.44 2.76
C GLU A 85 15.98 8.51 3.04
N PRO A 86 15.56 8.53 4.32
CA PRO A 86 14.19 8.84 4.68
C PRO A 86 13.85 10.31 4.38
N THR A 87 12.56 10.62 4.34
CA THR A 87 12.09 11.99 4.16
C THR A 87 12.43 12.88 5.34
N GLN A 88 12.23 14.17 5.16
CA GLN A 88 12.21 15.11 6.29
C GLN A 88 11.05 14.75 7.24
N TRP A 89 11.18 15.20 8.49
CA TRP A 89 10.12 15.11 9.48
C TRP A 89 8.95 16.02 9.10
N GLU A 90 7.75 15.45 9.11
CA GLU A 90 6.50 16.13 8.77
C GLU A 90 5.47 15.91 9.88
N ASP A 91 4.57 16.89 10.05
CA ASP A 91 3.65 16.95 11.20
C ASP A 91 2.42 16.03 11.03
N SER A 92 2.31 15.33 9.89
CA SER A 92 1.14 14.50 9.60
C SER A 92 1.47 13.28 8.77
N LEU A 93 0.73 12.21 9.06
CA LEU A 93 0.71 10.95 8.32
C LEU A 93 -0.74 10.48 8.23
N PHE A 94 -1.25 10.30 7.01
CA PHE A 94 -2.64 9.86 6.81
C PHE A 94 -2.81 9.06 5.52
N ILE A 95 -4.00 8.47 5.36
CA ILE A 95 -4.38 7.65 4.20
C ILE A 95 -5.42 8.42 3.39
N PRO A 96 -5.04 9.13 2.33
CA PRO A 96 -5.98 9.92 1.54
C PRO A 96 -6.95 9.02 0.76
N VAL A 97 -6.43 7.93 0.20
CA VAL A 97 -7.18 6.94 -0.58
C VAL A 97 -6.63 5.54 -0.33
N HIS A 98 -7.41 4.52 -0.67
CA HIS A 98 -7.02 3.12 -0.47
C HIS A 98 -5.65 2.81 -1.11
N ASN A 99 -4.74 2.21 -0.33
CA ASN A 99 -3.35 1.87 -0.71
C ASN A 99 -2.39 3.04 -0.92
N TYR A 100 -2.75 4.23 -0.48
CA TYR A 100 -1.86 5.39 -0.50
C TYR A 100 -1.59 5.89 0.91
N LEU A 101 -0.36 6.30 1.16
CA LEU A 101 0.10 6.97 2.36
C LEU A 101 0.52 8.38 1.96
N GLU A 102 0.14 9.38 2.74
CA GLU A 102 0.53 10.76 2.51
C GLU A 102 1.16 11.32 3.78
N THR A 103 2.29 11.99 3.60
CA THR A 103 2.88 12.88 4.58
C THR A 103 2.66 14.31 4.12
N GLY A 104 2.51 15.23 5.07
CA GLY A 104 2.10 16.63 4.88
C GLY A 104 2.53 17.35 3.59
N LYS A 105 3.75 17.19 3.06
CA LYS A 105 4.23 17.96 1.88
C LYS A 105 4.50 17.15 0.61
N LEU A 106 4.59 15.82 0.71
CA LEU A 106 5.04 14.97 -0.41
C LEU A 106 3.90 14.47 -1.30
N GLY A 107 2.65 14.67 -0.89
CA GLY A 107 1.47 14.17 -1.58
C GLY A 107 1.27 12.66 -1.44
N PRO A 108 0.19 12.09 -2.02
CA PRO A 108 -0.16 10.69 -1.88
C PRO A 108 0.84 9.76 -2.56
N VAL A 109 1.27 8.72 -1.85
CA VAL A 109 2.20 7.72 -2.38
C VAL A 109 1.74 6.29 -2.15
N PRO A 110 1.96 5.38 -3.11
CA PRO A 110 1.62 3.97 -2.95
C PRO A 110 2.29 3.35 -1.71
N MET A 111 1.50 2.78 -0.80
CA MET A 111 2.00 2.11 0.41
C MET A 111 3.04 1.02 0.10
N ARG A 112 2.93 0.35 -1.06
CA ARG A 112 3.89 -0.68 -1.50
C ARG A 112 5.32 -0.17 -1.71
N GLU A 113 5.50 1.15 -1.82
CA GLU A 113 6.80 1.81 -1.99
C GLU A 113 7.37 2.30 -0.65
N VAL A 114 6.62 2.12 0.45
CA VAL A 114 7.02 2.46 1.80
C VAL A 114 7.72 1.27 2.43
N GLU A 115 9.00 1.45 2.79
CA GLU A 115 9.78 0.43 3.50
C GLU A 115 9.48 0.49 5.01
N TRP A 116 9.57 1.68 5.60
CA TRP A 116 9.24 1.89 7.00
C TRP A 116 8.81 3.33 7.28
N VAL A 117 8.14 3.52 8.41
CA VAL A 117 7.77 4.83 8.95
C VAL A 117 8.45 5.00 10.29
N GLU A 118 8.96 6.19 10.55
CA GLU A 118 9.49 6.59 11.85
C GLU A 118 8.63 7.68 12.47
N VAL A 119 8.50 7.63 13.78
CA VAL A 119 7.69 8.55 14.58
C VAL A 119 8.54 9.10 15.71
N ASP A 120 8.63 10.42 15.78
CA ASP A 120 9.24 11.14 16.89
C ASP A 120 8.17 11.34 17.99
N PRO A 121 8.31 10.72 19.17
CA PRO A 121 7.32 10.82 20.24
C PRO A 121 7.24 12.21 20.86
N ILE A 122 8.17 13.12 20.55
CA ILE A 122 8.19 14.48 21.11
C ILE A 122 7.26 15.40 20.32
N GLU A 123 6.21 15.85 20.99
CA GLU A 123 5.36 16.95 20.52
C GLU A 123 5.98 18.31 20.88
N ILE A 124 6.01 19.22 19.92
CA ILE A 124 6.56 20.57 20.08
C ILE A 124 5.43 21.60 20.08
N HIS A 125 5.30 22.35 21.17
CA HIS A 125 4.33 23.44 21.35
C HIS A 125 4.99 24.80 21.23
N HIS A 126 4.61 25.53 20.18
CA HIS A 126 4.97 26.93 20.01
C HIS A 126 4.09 27.83 20.88
N ILE A 127 4.61 28.27 22.02
CA ILE A 127 3.87 29.12 22.98
C ILE A 127 3.91 30.61 22.56
N GLY A 128 5.00 31.05 21.94
CA GLY A 128 5.17 32.42 21.47
C GLY A 128 6.60 32.72 21.03
N ARG A 129 6.80 33.85 20.35
CA ARG A 129 8.07 34.18 19.66
C ARG A 129 9.32 34.21 20.55
N LEU A 130 9.17 34.56 21.84
CA LEU A 130 10.29 34.75 22.79
C LEU A 130 10.32 33.71 23.91
N VAL A 131 9.45 32.70 23.84
CA VAL A 131 9.41 31.60 24.81
C VAL A 131 9.94 30.38 24.09
N ALA A 132 10.87 29.66 24.70
CA ALA A 132 11.34 28.39 24.16
C ALA A 132 10.15 27.45 23.97
N ASP A 133 10.18 26.67 22.89
CA ASP A 133 9.12 25.71 22.63
C ASP A 133 9.01 24.73 23.79
N ARG A 134 7.77 24.44 24.18
CA ARG A 134 7.51 23.41 25.18
C ARG A 134 7.51 22.06 24.47
N GLN A 135 8.16 21.09 25.09
CA GLN A 135 8.18 19.71 24.60
C GLN A 135 7.31 18.84 25.50
N VAL A 136 6.52 17.97 24.89
CA VAL A 136 5.74 16.93 25.58
C VAL A 136 6.16 15.59 25.00
N ASP A 137 6.61 14.69 25.87
CA ASP A 137 7.05 13.35 25.49
C ASP A 137 5.88 12.37 25.60
N HIS A 138 5.50 11.77 24.46
CA HIS A 138 4.42 10.79 24.37
C HIS A 138 4.92 9.34 24.29
N LEU A 139 6.23 9.09 24.46
CA LEU A 139 6.82 7.78 24.21
C LEU A 139 6.15 6.66 25.01
N GLU A 140 5.97 6.86 26.32
CA GLU A 140 5.38 5.84 27.21
C GLU A 140 3.92 5.54 26.82
N ASP A 141 3.11 6.58 26.60
CA ASP A 141 1.70 6.44 26.23
C ASP A 141 1.53 5.76 24.85
N LEU A 142 2.43 6.10 23.92
CA LEU A 142 2.42 5.56 22.57
C LEU A 142 2.86 4.09 22.56
N VAL A 143 3.93 3.74 23.28
CA VAL A 143 4.38 2.35 23.49
C VAL A 143 3.29 1.52 24.16
N HIS A 144 2.63 2.07 25.18
CA HIS A 144 1.54 1.39 25.89
C HIS A 144 0.36 1.10 24.93
N THR A 145 -0.07 2.11 24.17
CA THR A 145 -1.19 2.00 23.23
C THR A 145 -0.90 1.01 22.11
N LEU A 146 0.32 1.03 21.55
CA LEU A 146 0.75 0.09 20.51
C LEU A 146 0.78 -1.36 21.03
N SER A 147 1.33 -1.56 22.23
CA SER A 147 1.42 -2.88 22.87
C SER A 147 0.03 -3.45 23.16
N GLN A 148 -0.90 -2.64 23.69
CA GLN A 148 -2.28 -3.06 23.92
C GLN A 148 -3.01 -3.51 22.65
N ARG A 149 -2.68 -2.89 21.51
CA ARG A 149 -3.25 -3.21 20.20
C ARG A 149 -2.51 -4.32 19.46
N GLY A 150 -1.42 -4.85 20.03
CA GLY A 150 -0.58 -5.86 19.41
C GLY A 150 0.09 -5.38 18.12
N ILE A 151 0.40 -4.08 18.02
CA ILE A 151 1.09 -3.51 16.87
C ILE A 151 2.59 -3.64 17.11
N ALA A 152 3.29 -4.32 16.20
CA ALA A 152 4.74 -4.46 16.27
C ALA A 152 5.45 -3.16 15.85
N PHE A 153 6.47 -2.78 16.61
CA PHE A 153 7.33 -1.64 16.36
C PHE A 153 8.75 -1.93 16.86
N GLN A 154 9.71 -1.16 16.38
CA GLN A 154 11.09 -1.16 16.85
C GLN A 154 11.41 0.20 17.47
N GLN A 155 11.93 0.24 18.69
CA GLN A 155 12.49 1.46 19.25
C GLN A 155 13.93 1.63 18.74
N VAL A 156 14.20 2.72 18.04
CA VAL A 156 15.53 3.05 17.51
C VAL A 156 15.93 4.40 18.09
N GLU A 157 16.89 4.37 19.02
CA GLU A 157 17.34 5.55 19.75
C GLU A 157 16.15 6.28 20.43
N GLN A 158 15.73 7.41 19.88
CA GLN A 158 14.69 8.30 20.42
C GLN A 158 13.35 8.22 19.66
N TYR A 159 13.26 7.45 18.58
CA TYR A 159 12.05 7.34 17.75
C TYR A 159 11.56 5.89 17.66
N LEU A 160 10.29 5.74 17.29
CA LEU A 160 9.71 4.45 16.98
C LEU A 160 9.67 4.21 15.49
N ARG A 161 10.12 3.05 15.05
CA ARG A 161 10.10 2.59 13.67
C ARG A 161 9.05 1.50 13.47
N PHE A 162 8.25 1.65 12.43
CA PHE A 162 7.25 0.70 11.97
C PHE A 162 7.67 0.12 10.64
N ASP A 163 8.02 -1.17 10.65
CA ASP A 163 8.44 -1.91 9.47
C ASP A 163 7.54 -3.15 9.30
N PRO A 164 6.72 -3.22 8.23
CA PRO A 164 5.80 -4.33 7.99
C PRO A 164 6.51 -5.67 7.75
N HIS A 165 7.80 -5.66 7.39
CA HIS A 165 8.60 -6.86 7.14
C HIS A 165 9.25 -7.41 8.42
N VAL A 166 9.62 -6.53 9.36
CA VAL A 166 10.22 -6.93 10.65
C VAL A 166 9.16 -7.33 11.68
N SER A 167 7.94 -6.83 11.51
CA SER A 167 6.79 -7.01 12.43
C SER A 167 6.33 -8.45 12.67
N GLN A 168 6.92 -9.45 12.02
CA GLN A 168 6.56 -10.86 12.22
C GLN A 168 7.26 -11.50 13.42
N HIS A 169 8.28 -10.88 14.00
CA HIS A 169 9.07 -11.46 15.09
C HIS A 169 9.70 -10.42 16.02
N THR A 170 8.93 -9.80 16.92
CA THR A 170 9.52 -9.24 18.16
C THR A 170 8.45 -9.00 19.22
N SER A 171 8.31 -9.98 20.12
CA SER A 171 7.87 -9.75 21.49
C SER A 171 8.92 -8.89 22.21
N CYS A 172 8.47 -7.89 22.95
CA CYS A 172 9.29 -7.02 23.79
C CYS A 172 10.36 -7.80 24.56
N THR A 173 11.64 -7.50 24.32
CA THR A 173 12.71 -7.96 25.21
C THR A 173 12.75 -7.00 26.41
N GLU A 174 12.20 -7.45 27.53
CA GLU A 174 12.44 -6.83 28.84
C GLU A 174 13.96 -6.79 29.08
N GLN A 175 14.55 -5.60 29.13
CA GLN A 175 15.86 -5.42 29.75
C GLN A 175 15.65 -5.14 31.23
N THR A 176 15.55 -6.22 32.00
CA THR A 176 15.77 -6.20 33.46
C THR A 176 17.26 -5.95 33.70
N GLY A 177 17.65 -4.68 33.70
CA GLY A 177 18.97 -4.22 34.11
C GLY A 177 19.03 -4.17 35.64
N ASP A 178 19.52 -5.24 36.22
CA ASP A 178 19.81 -5.44 37.64
C ASP A 178 20.67 -4.27 38.18
N ARG A 179 20.10 -3.46 39.08
CA ARG A 179 20.83 -2.44 39.86
C ARG A 179 21.39 -3.12 41.11
N SER A 180 22.63 -3.61 41.01
CA SER A 180 23.42 -3.93 42.19
C SER A 180 24.05 -2.65 42.74
N TYR A 181 23.70 -2.33 43.99
CA TYR A 181 24.30 -1.30 44.84
C TYR A 181 25.73 -1.67 45.24
#